data_AF-A0A1F9BJG3-F1
#
_entry.id   AF-A0A1F9BJG3-F1
#
_cell.length_a   1.000
_cell.length_b   1.000
_cell.length_c   1.000
_cell.angle_alpha   90.00
_cell.angle_beta   90.00
_cell.angle_gamma   90.00
#
_symmetry.space_group_name_H-M   'P 1'
#
loop_
_entity.id
_entity.type
_entity.pdbx_description
1 polymer ?
#
loop_
_entity_poly.entity_id
_entity_poly.type
_entity_poly.pdbx_seq_one_letter_code
_entity_poly.pdbx_strand_id
1 'polypeptide(L)'
;MIRKKGNLLKGVVDAVNVTDNQTSVVRMSSFSACLILKEMGFDPILQMVCRDRNRIAIQSDILGAAALGINNILCLTGDHQKFGDHPKAKTSLTWTRSS
;
A
#
# COMPACT_ATOMS: atom_id res chain seq x y z
N MET A 1 6.14 -14.64 -0.57
CA MET A 1 4.95 -14.20 -1.36
C MET A 1 5.17 -12.87 -2.08
N ILE A 2 5.53 -11.77 -1.38
CA ILE A 2 5.72 -10.44 -2.00
C ILE A 2 6.85 -10.43 -3.04
N ARG A 3 8.02 -11.00 -2.74
CA ARG A 3 9.14 -11.07 -3.71
C ARG A 3 8.76 -11.76 -5.04
N LYS A 4 7.96 -12.83 -4.97
CA LYS A 4 7.45 -13.52 -6.17
C LYS A 4 6.52 -12.61 -7.00
N LYS A 5 5.62 -11.87 -6.35
CA LYS A 5 4.73 -10.92 -7.03
C LYS A 5 5.49 -9.73 -7.61
N GLY A 6 6.45 -9.18 -6.86
CA GLY A 6 7.31 -8.10 -7.33
C GLY A 6 8.03 -8.48 -8.62
N ASN A 7 8.63 -9.68 -8.70
CA ASN A 7 9.30 -10.12 -9.92
C ASN A 7 8.40 -10.15 -11.17
N LEU A 8 7.09 -10.41 -11.02
CA LEU A 8 6.14 -10.39 -12.15
C LEU A 8 5.85 -8.96 -12.65
N LEU A 9 6.07 -7.96 -11.81
CA LEU A 9 5.77 -6.54 -12.12
C LEU A 9 7.04 -5.76 -12.51
N LYS A 10 8.22 -6.36 -12.37
CA LYS A 10 9.49 -5.67 -12.60
C LYS A 10 9.63 -5.26 -14.07
N GLY A 11 9.85 -3.97 -14.31
CA GLY A 11 9.96 -3.40 -15.66
C GLY A 11 8.63 -3.19 -16.38
N VAL A 12 7.49 -3.44 -15.71
CA VAL A 12 6.14 -3.28 -16.29
C VAL A 12 5.36 -2.14 -15.64
N VAL A 13 5.71 -1.77 -14.40
CA VAL A 13 4.99 -0.77 -13.61
C VAL A 13 5.93 0.33 -13.11
N ASP A 14 5.43 1.56 -13.05
CA ASP A 14 6.18 2.71 -12.54
C ASP A 14 6.21 2.72 -11.01
N ALA A 15 5.09 2.34 -10.39
CA ALA A 15 4.93 2.27 -8.95
C ALA A 15 3.99 1.13 -8.54
N VAL A 16 4.12 0.68 -7.29
CA VAL A 16 3.29 -0.40 -6.74
C VAL A 16 2.48 0.11 -5.55
N ASN A 17 1.16 0.21 -5.71
CA ASN A 17 0.28 0.51 -4.59
C ASN A 17 0.13 -0.71 -3.66
N VAL A 18 0.47 -0.53 -2.39
CA VAL A 18 0.39 -1.57 -1.36
C VAL A 18 -0.74 -1.23 -0.41
N THR A 19 -1.86 -1.94 -0.56
CA THR A 19 -3.10 -1.71 0.19
C THR A 19 -2.95 -2.07 1.66
N ASP A 20 -3.46 -1.20 2.54
CA ASP A 20 -3.61 -1.47 3.97
C ASP A 20 -4.59 -2.64 4.21
N ASN A 21 -4.35 -3.45 5.24
CA ASN A 21 -5.09 -4.70 5.44
C ASN A 21 -6.48 -4.47 6.05
N GLN A 22 -7.46 -4.11 5.21
CA GLN A 22 -8.87 -4.04 5.61
C GLN A 22 -9.59 -5.33 5.24
N THR A 23 -9.51 -6.33 6.10
CA THR A 23 -10.42 -7.49 6.21
C THR A 23 -9.87 -8.36 7.33
N SER A 24 -10.71 -9.01 8.12
CA SER A 24 -10.41 -9.73 9.38
C SER A 24 -9.48 -10.96 9.26
N VAL A 25 -8.48 -10.91 8.38
CA VAL A 25 -7.51 -11.96 8.08
C VAL A 25 -6.11 -11.41 8.30
N VAL A 26 -5.26 -12.19 8.98
CA VAL A 26 -3.86 -11.79 9.23
C VAL A 26 -3.08 -11.74 7.91
N ARG A 27 -2.52 -10.56 7.61
CA ARG A 27 -1.64 -10.32 6.47
C ARG A 27 -0.43 -9.52 6.94
N MET A 28 0.64 -9.56 6.14
CA MET A 28 1.76 -8.64 6.28
C MET A 28 1.25 -7.19 6.22
N SER A 29 1.76 -6.32 7.09
CA SER A 29 1.42 -4.90 7.05
C SER A 29 1.85 -4.29 5.71
N SER A 30 1.11 -3.28 5.24
CA SER A 30 1.46 -2.55 4.02
C SER A 30 2.86 -1.95 4.13
N PHE A 31 3.25 -1.45 5.30
CA PHE A 31 4.58 -0.92 5.59
C PHE A 31 5.71 -1.93 5.32
N SER A 32 5.61 -3.15 5.88
CA SER A 32 6.64 -4.18 5.67
C SER A 32 6.71 -4.64 4.21
N ALA A 33 5.56 -4.70 3.52
CA ALA A 33 5.54 -5.03 2.10
C ALA A 33 6.17 -3.93 1.23
N CYS A 34 5.94 -2.64 1.55
CA CYS A 34 6.62 -1.52 0.89
C CYS A 34 8.14 -1.62 1.06
N LEU A 35 8.64 -1.92 2.27
CA LEU A 35 10.08 -2.04 2.51
C LEU A 35 10.72 -3.14 1.64
N ILE A 36 10.09 -4.32 1.57
CA ILE A 36 10.57 -5.42 0.72
C ILE A 36 10.58 -5.01 -0.76
N LEU A 37 9.55 -4.31 -1.24
CA LEU A 37 9.48 -3.84 -2.62
C LEU A 37 10.55 -2.77 -2.90
N LYS A 38 10.81 -1.89 -1.93
CA LYS A 38 11.88 -0.88 -2.01
C LYS A 38 13.26 -1.55 -2.16
N GLU A 39 13.55 -2.57 -1.34
CA GLU A 39 14.78 -3.37 -1.46
C GLU A 39 14.93 -4.05 -2.82
N MET A 40 13.81 -4.36 -3.48
CA MET A 40 13.79 -4.95 -4.82
C MET A 40 13.93 -3.92 -5.96
N GLY A 41 14.00 -2.63 -5.64
CA GLY A 41 14.13 -1.53 -6.58
C GLY A 41 12.81 -0.98 -7.13
N PHE A 42 11.68 -1.28 -6.49
CA PHE A 42 10.39 -0.66 -6.85
C PHE A 42 10.23 0.71 -6.18
N ASP A 43 9.30 1.50 -6.72
CA ASP A 43 8.75 2.67 -6.05
C ASP A 43 7.38 2.35 -5.41
N PRO A 44 7.33 1.92 -4.14
CA PRO A 44 6.08 1.52 -3.50
C PRO A 44 5.29 2.74 -3.02
N ILE A 45 3.97 2.69 -3.17
CA ILE A 45 3.02 3.63 -2.59
C ILE A 45 2.42 2.97 -1.34
N LEU A 46 2.70 3.53 -0.17
CA LEU A 46 2.17 3.07 1.11
C LEU A 46 0.74 3.56 1.27
N GLN A 47 -0.23 2.68 1.06
CA GLN A 47 -1.62 2.99 1.37
C GLN A 47 -1.87 2.78 2.87
N MET A 48 -2.50 3.76 3.51
CA MET A 48 -2.88 3.70 4.91
C MET A 48 -4.30 4.22 5.14
N VAL A 49 -5.03 3.54 6.01
CA VAL A 49 -6.37 3.95 6.42
C VAL A 49 -6.29 4.78 7.70
N CYS A 50 -6.75 6.03 7.63
CA CYS A 50 -6.62 6.97 8.73
C CYS A 50 -7.68 6.81 9.82
N ARG A 51 -8.82 6.16 9.54
CA ARG A 51 -9.93 6.03 10.52
C ARG A 51 -9.55 5.30 11.80
N ASP A 52 -8.80 4.22 11.65
CA ASP A 52 -8.49 3.32 12.77
C ASP A 52 -7.19 3.72 13.50
N ARG A 53 -6.60 4.87 13.14
CA ARG A 53 -5.34 5.37 13.69
C ARG A 53 -5.51 6.74 14.32
N ASN A 54 -4.86 6.97 15.46
CA ASN A 54 -4.76 8.30 16.04
C ASN A 54 -3.71 9.15 15.29
N ARG A 55 -3.74 10.47 15.48
CA ARG A 55 -2.82 11.41 14.82
C ARG A 55 -1.35 11.08 15.06
N ILE A 56 -0.99 10.63 16.26
CA ILE A 56 0.39 10.30 16.63
C ILE A 56 0.86 9.05 15.86
N ALA A 57 0.01 8.04 15.74
CA ALA A 57 0.30 6.83 14.98
C ALA A 57 0.55 7.16 13.49
N ILE A 58 -0.30 8.00 12.89
CA ILE A 58 -0.10 8.44 11.50
C ILE A 58 1.22 9.19 11.34
N GLN A 59 1.54 10.10 12.26
CA GLN A 59 2.82 10.83 12.22
C GLN A 59 4.02 9.89 12.38
N SER A 60 3.94 8.91 13.27
CA SER A 60 4.97 7.89 13.47
C SER A 60 5.17 7.04 12.19
N ASP A 61 4.09 6.62 11.55
CA ASP A 61 4.14 5.85 10.30
C ASP A 61 4.76 6.67 9.16
N ILE A 62 4.40 7.95 9.03
CA ILE A 62 4.98 8.86 8.03
C ILE A 62 6.48 9.07 8.27
N LEU A 63 6.88 9.33 9.51
CA LEU A 63 8.31 9.49 9.86
C LEU A 63 9.10 8.22 9.61
N GLY A 64 8.56 7.05 9.96
CA GLY A 64 9.16 5.77 9.67
C GLY A 64 9.28 5.49 8.17
N ALA A 65 8.24 5.81 7.39
CA ALA A 65 8.24 5.63 5.94
C ALA A 65 9.33 6.51 5.28
N ALA A 66 9.37 7.78 5.66
CA ALA A 66 10.36 8.74 5.15
C ALA A 66 11.80 8.31 5.52
N ALA A 67 12.03 7.86 6.77
CA ALA A 67 13.34 7.38 7.22
C ALA A 67 13.84 6.16 6.42
N LEU A 68 12.92 5.34 5.90
CA LEU A 68 13.22 4.16 5.09
C LEU A 68 13.16 4.44 3.56
N GLY A 69 13.00 5.69 3.15
CA GLY A 69 12.95 6.09 1.75
C GLY A 69 11.66 5.73 1.01
N ILE A 70 10.57 5.48 1.75
CA ILE A 70 9.21 5.33 1.22
C ILE A 70 8.56 6.71 1.23
N ASN A 71 8.58 7.38 0.07
CA ASN A 71 8.18 8.79 -0.05
C ASN A 71 6.78 8.96 -0.63
N ASN A 72 6.15 7.87 -1.09
CA ASN A 72 4.82 7.88 -1.66
C ASN A 72 3.83 7.28 -0.67
N ILE A 73 2.88 8.10 -0.19
CA ILE A 73 1.87 7.70 0.78
C ILE A 73 0.49 8.06 0.25
N LEU A 74 -0.43 7.09 0.29
CA LEU A 74 -1.83 7.25 -0.07
C LEU A 74 -2.71 7.12 1.18
N CYS A 75 -3.20 8.25 1.68
CA CYS A 75 -4.07 8.31 2.86
C CYS A 75 -5.54 8.16 2.45
N LEU A 76 -6.22 7.16 3.00
CA LEU A 76 -7.65 6.94 2.79
C LEU A 76 -8.42 7.09 4.11
N THR A 77 -9.60 7.71 4.05
CA THR A 77 -10.49 7.84 5.21
C THR A 77 -11.10 6.49 5.64
N GLY A 78 -10.97 5.45 4.80
CA GLY A 78 -11.57 4.12 4.98
C GLY A 78 -13.03 4.06 4.51
N ASP A 79 -13.47 2.90 4.04
CA ASP A 79 -14.85 2.70 3.59
C ASP A 79 -15.87 2.86 4.72
N HIS A 80 -17.01 3.50 4.45
CA HIS A 80 -18.16 3.37 5.35
C HIS A 80 -18.61 1.91 5.36
N GLN A 81 -18.72 1.30 6.55
CA GLN A 81 -19.13 -0.10 6.75
C GLN A 81 -20.56 -0.43 6.23
N LYS A 82 -21.21 0.46 5.48
CA LYS A 82 -22.54 0.27 4.88
C LYS A 82 -22.54 -0.28 3.45
N PHE A 83 -21.40 -0.45 2.80
CA PHE A 83 -21.33 -1.01 1.44
C PHE A 83 -20.42 -2.24 1.36
N GLY A 84 -20.69 -3.24 2.21
CA GLY A 84 -20.27 -4.60 1.94
C GLY A 84 -21.34 -5.29 1.10
N ASP A 85 -21.17 -5.34 -0.23
CA ASP A 85 -21.68 -6.42 -1.10
C ASP A 85 -21.42 -6.13 -2.59
N HIS A 86 -20.16 -5.99 -3.01
CA HIS A 86 -19.82 -6.06 -4.43
C HIS A 86 -18.64 -7.02 -4.67
N PRO A 87 -18.89 -8.22 -5.24
CA PRO A 87 -17.86 -9.26 -5.47
C PRO A 87 -16.88 -8.93 -6.61
N LYS A 88 -16.79 -7.67 -7.05
CA LYS A 88 -15.93 -7.20 -8.14
C LYS A 88 -15.07 -5.98 -7.79
N ALA A 89 -14.84 -5.70 -6.51
CA ALA A 89 -13.98 -4.59 -6.10
C ALA A 89 -12.51 -4.84 -6.53
N LYS A 90 -12.15 -4.33 -7.71
CA LYS A 90 -10.75 -4.10 -8.10
C LYS A 90 -10.35 -2.73 -7.59
N THR A 91 -9.63 -2.70 -6.49
CA THR A 91 -8.81 -1.53 -6.13
C THR A 91 -7.35 -1.90 -6.37
N SER A 92 -6.88 -1.61 -7.57
CA SER A 92 -5.45 -1.61 -7.89
C SER A 92 -5.24 -0.50 -8.90
N LEU A 93 -5.02 0.71 -8.39
CA LEU A 93 -4.52 1.82 -9.19
C LEU A 93 -3.05 1.49 -9.52
N THR A 94 -2.85 0.78 -10.63
CA THR A 94 -1.52 0.58 -11.21
C THR A 94 -1.33 1.73 -12.19
N TRP A 95 -0.50 2.71 -11.83
CA TRP A 95 -0.08 3.74 -12.78
C TRP A 95 0.97 3.13 -13.69
N THR A 96 0.61 2.95 -14.96
CA THR A 96 1.52 2.61 -16.06
C THR A 96 1.45 3.77 -17.06
N ARG A 97 2.58 4.42 -17.33
CA ARG A 97 2.68 5.49 -18.33
C ARG A 97 2.24 4.97 -19.71
N SER A 98 1.26 5.62 -20.34
CA SER A 98 1.02 5.48 -21.78
C SER A 98 2.21 6.11 -22.52
N SER A 99 2.74 5.36 -23.48
CA SER A 99 3.95 5.61 -24.28
C SER A 99 4.21 7.07 -24.63
#